data_AF-A0AAV7NTB5-F1
#
_entry.id   AF-A0AAV7NTB5-F1
#
_cell.length_a   1.000
_cell.length_b   1.000
_cell.length_c   1.000
_cell.angle_alpha   90.00
_cell.angle_beta   90.00
_cell.angle_gamma   90.00
#
_symmetry.space_group_name_H-M   'P 1'
#
loop_
_entity.id
_entity.type
_entity.pdbx_description
1 polymer ?
#
loop_
_entity_poly.entity_id
_entity_poly.type
_entity_poly.pdbx_seq_one_letter_code
_entity_poly.pdbx_strand_id
1 'polypeptide(L)'
;MTPYLNPATSADRRYNSAHRATRNVVELTFGLLKSRFRCIHKSGGALQYSPDTTCRIVATCAILHNIATTRGIPVEISEPDSDEDDDPIPPLQPADRTIAAEGRQRRADITHNHFRCKL
;
A
#
# COMPACT_ATOMS: atom_id res chain seq x y z
N MET A 1 6.95 -1.00 -4.01
CA MET A 1 8.13 -1.90 -4.04
C MET A 1 7.69 -3.23 -4.63
N THR A 2 8.61 -3.97 -5.28
CA THR A 2 8.26 -5.21 -6.01
C THR A 2 8.66 -6.43 -5.18
N PRO A 3 7.82 -7.46 -5.00
CA PRO A 3 8.23 -8.71 -4.35
C PRO A 3 9.09 -9.59 -5.28
N TYR A 4 9.84 -10.55 -4.74
CA TYR A 4 10.38 -11.67 -5.51
C TYR A 4 9.27 -12.67 -5.80
N LEU A 5 8.99 -12.92 -7.08
CA LEU A 5 8.05 -13.96 -7.49
C LEU A 5 8.56 -15.35 -7.07
N ASN A 6 9.84 -15.61 -7.35
CA ASN A 6 10.54 -16.84 -7.00
C ASN A 6 11.74 -16.51 -6.09
N PRO A 7 11.57 -16.42 -4.76
CA PRO A 7 12.65 -16.07 -3.84
C PRO A 7 13.62 -17.24 -3.65
N ALA A 8 14.82 -17.11 -4.22
CA ALA A 8 15.84 -18.18 -4.18
C ALA A 8 16.65 -18.15 -2.88
N THR A 9 17.05 -16.96 -2.42
CA THR A 9 17.94 -16.81 -1.28
C THR A 9 17.18 -16.57 0.04
N SER A 10 17.87 -16.77 1.18
CA SER A 10 17.31 -16.42 2.49
C SER A 10 17.05 -14.92 2.62
N ALA A 11 17.88 -14.07 2.00
CA ALA A 11 17.68 -12.62 1.96
C ALA A 11 16.41 -12.25 1.18
N ASP A 12 16.15 -12.88 0.02
CA ASP A 12 14.93 -12.65 -0.76
C ASP A 12 13.67 -13.01 0.05
N ARG A 13 13.71 -14.15 0.77
CA ARG A 13 12.60 -14.57 1.64
C ARG A 13 12.36 -13.60 2.78
N ARG A 14 13.42 -13.10 3.43
CA ARG A 14 13.32 -12.09 4.50
C ARG A 14 12.76 -10.77 3.97
N TYR A 15 13.24 -10.31 2.82
CA TYR A 15 12.70 -9.14 2.14
C TYR A 15 11.20 -9.30 1.86
N ASN A 16 10.79 -10.41 1.24
CA ASN A 16 9.37 -10.66 0.93
C ASN A 16 8.50 -10.71 2.18
N SER A 17 9.00 -11.31 3.27
CA SER A 17 8.28 -11.36 4.55
C SER A 17 8.09 -9.96 5.14
N ALA A 18 9.14 -9.14 5.21
CA ALA A 18 9.06 -7.76 5.69
C ALA A 18 8.18 -6.89 4.78
N HIS A 19 8.30 -7.06 3.46
CA HIS A 19 7.47 -6.37 2.48
C HIS A 19 5.98 -6.70 2.66
N ARG A 20 5.63 -7.98 2.84
CA ARG A 20 4.25 -8.42 3.10
C ARG A 20 3.73 -7.83 4.42
N ALA A 21 4.50 -7.91 5.49
CA ALA A 21 4.10 -7.37 6.79
C ALA A 21 3.83 -5.87 6.72
N THR A 22 4.71 -5.12 6.04
CA THR A 22 4.55 -3.68 5.83
C THR A 22 3.30 -3.37 5.00
N ARG A 23 3.10 -4.09 3.89
CA ARG A 23 1.92 -3.91 3.02
C ARG A 23 0.63 -4.17 3.79
N ASN A 24 0.58 -5.23 4.60
CA ASN A 24 -0.59 -5.56 5.41
C ASN A 24 -0.98 -4.40 6.35
N VAL A 25 0.00 -3.79 7.03
CA VAL A 25 -0.27 -2.61 7.90
C VAL A 25 -0.82 -1.44 7.10
N VAL A 26 -0.25 -1.16 5.92
CA VAL A 26 -0.71 -0.08 5.04
C VAL A 26 -2.12 -0.33 4.53
N GLU A 27 -2.40 -1.54 4.03
CA GLU A 27 -3.72 -1.94 3.53
C GLU A 27 -4.78 -1.87 4.63
N LEU A 28 -4.49 -2.42 5.82
CA LEU A 28 -5.38 -2.33 6.98
C LEU A 28 -5.66 -0.87 7.36
N THR A 29 -4.63 -0.02 7.36
CA THR A 29 -4.79 1.41 7.67
C THR A 29 -5.74 2.08 6.68
N PHE A 30 -5.55 1.86 5.37
CA PHE A 30 -6.45 2.42 4.37
C PHE A 30 -7.85 1.81 4.43
N GLY A 31 -7.99 0.53 4.74
CA GLY A 31 -9.28 -0.11 4.97
C GLY A 31 -10.06 0.56 6.11
N LEU A 32 -9.40 0.79 7.25
CA LEU A 32 -10.01 1.49 8.39
C LEU A 32 -10.39 2.95 8.07
N LEU A 33 -9.56 3.65 7.30
CA LEU A 33 -9.87 5.02 6.88
C LEU A 33 -11.07 5.06 5.93
N LYS A 34 -11.14 4.15 4.95
CA LYS A 34 -12.28 4.04 4.02
C LYS A 34 -13.58 3.63 4.73
N SER A 35 -13.51 2.74 5.70
CA SER A 35 -14.67 2.33 6.53
C SER A 35 -15.19 3.49 7.37
N ARG A 36 -14.30 4.28 8.00
CA ARG A 36 -14.72 5.44 8.81
C ARG A 36 -15.15 6.65 7.97
N PHE A 37 -14.47 6.92 6.86
CA PHE A 37 -14.67 8.12 6.06
C PHE A 37 -15.06 7.77 4.62
N ARG A 38 -16.38 7.79 4.36
CA ARG A 38 -16.92 7.49 3.02
C ARG A 38 -16.41 8.42 1.92
N CYS A 39 -15.90 9.60 2.23
CA CYS A 39 -15.29 10.51 1.23
C CYS A 39 -14.01 9.96 0.59
N ILE A 40 -13.34 8.96 1.18
CA ILE A 40 -12.21 8.24 0.56
C ILE A 40 -12.69 6.95 -0.14
N HIS A 41 -13.90 6.48 0.21
CA HIS A 41 -14.45 5.23 -0.28
C HIS A 41 -15.10 5.40 -1.66
N LYS A 42 -14.94 4.41 -2.57
CA LYS A 42 -15.51 4.45 -3.93
C LYS A 42 -17.03 4.69 -3.92
N SER A 43 -17.76 4.09 -2.96
CA SER A 43 -19.21 4.31 -2.77
C SER A 43 -19.61 5.75 -2.40
N GLY A 44 -18.71 6.55 -1.83
CA GLY A 44 -18.92 7.98 -1.61
C GLY A 44 -18.62 8.84 -2.84
N GLY A 45 -18.30 8.21 -3.97
CA GLY A 45 -17.76 8.84 -5.18
C GLY A 45 -16.24 8.86 -5.21
N ALA A 46 -15.66 8.98 -6.40
CA ALA A 46 -14.24 9.24 -6.54
C ALA A 46 -13.91 10.68 -6.09
N LEU A 47 -12.74 10.88 -5.48
CA LEU A 47 -12.24 12.21 -5.16
C LEU A 47 -11.91 12.97 -6.46
N GLN A 48 -12.81 13.86 -6.89
CA GLN A 48 -12.66 14.69 -8.09
C GLN A 48 -11.79 15.94 -7.82
N TYR A 49 -10.66 15.75 -7.15
CA TYR A 49 -9.74 16.82 -6.78
C TYR A 49 -8.35 16.59 -7.39
N SER A 50 -7.54 17.64 -7.45
CA SER A 50 -6.13 17.51 -7.82
C SER A 50 -5.41 16.54 -6.85
N PRO A 51 -4.32 15.86 -7.29
CA PRO A 51 -3.58 14.93 -6.44
C PRO A 51 -3.14 15.54 -5.12
N ASP A 52 -2.71 16.80 -5.15
CA ASP A 52 -2.30 17.54 -3.96
C ASP A 52 -3.47 17.75 -2.97
N THR A 53 -4.65 18.17 -3.44
CA THR A 53 -5.84 18.32 -2.59
C THR A 53 -6.30 16.97 -2.04
N THR A 54 -6.25 15.92 -2.86
CA THR A 54 -6.55 14.54 -2.44
C THR A 54 -5.61 14.09 -1.32
N CYS A 55 -4.30 14.36 -1.41
CA CYS A 55 -3.35 14.08 -0.34
C CYS A 55 -3.72 14.81 0.96
N ARG A 56 -4.15 16.07 0.89
CA ARG A 56 -4.60 16.85 2.06
C ARG A 56 -5.86 16.27 2.71
N ILE A 57 -6.82 15.81 1.90
CA ILE A 57 -8.04 15.14 2.39
C ILE A 57 -7.67 13.85 3.14
N VAL A 58 -6.84 13.00 2.54
CA VAL A 58 -6.38 11.75 3.15
C VAL A 58 -5.63 12.00 4.46
N ALA A 59 -4.72 12.98 4.48
CA ALA A 59 -4.00 13.36 5.70
C ALA A 59 -4.94 13.85 6.81
N THR A 60 -5.94 14.66 6.45
CA THR A 60 -6.97 15.14 7.40
C THR A 60 -7.75 13.96 7.98
N CYS A 61 -8.12 12.98 7.16
CA CYS A 61 -8.81 11.76 7.63
C CYS A 61 -7.94 10.96 8.60
N ALA A 62 -6.63 10.84 8.36
CA ALA A 62 -5.71 10.19 9.30
C ALA A 62 -5.62 10.93 10.65
N ILE A 63 -5.57 12.27 10.63
CA ILE A 63 -5.59 13.10 11.84
C ILE A 63 -6.89 12.87 12.62
N LEU A 64 -8.03 12.94 11.94
CA LEU A 64 -9.34 12.72 12.56
C LEU A 64 -9.51 11.29 13.09
N HIS A 65 -8.98 10.30 12.38
CA HIS A 65 -8.93 8.92 12.85
C HIS A 65 -8.17 8.81 14.18
N ASN A 66 -6.98 9.40 14.27
CA ASN A 66 -6.17 9.37 15.49
C ASN A 66 -6.89 10.03 16.67
N ILE A 67 -7.56 11.16 16.44
CA ILE A 67 -8.38 11.84 17.45
C ILE A 67 -9.53 10.93 17.91
N ALA A 68 -10.24 10.29 16.98
CA ALA A 68 -11.34 9.39 17.28
C ALA A 68 -10.87 8.17 18.09
N THR A 69 -9.77 7.55 17.70
CA THR A 69 -9.13 6.43 18.40
C THR A 69 -8.73 6.82 19.82
N THR A 70 -8.10 7.99 20.00
CA THR A 70 -7.72 8.52 21.32
C THR A 70 -8.93 8.75 22.22
N ARG A 71 -10.08 9.11 21.63
CA ARG A 71 -11.35 9.31 22.33
C ARG A 71 -12.17 8.02 22.50
N GLY A 72 -11.65 6.86 22.08
CA GLY A 72 -12.36 5.58 22.17
C GLY A 72 -13.60 5.48 21.29
N ILE A 73 -13.70 6.30 20.23
CA ILE A 73 -14.82 6.24 19.29
C ILE A 73 -14.60 5.00 18.40
N PRO A 74 -15.49 4.00 18.41
CA PRO A 74 -15.31 2.79 17.61
C PRO A 74 -15.34 3.09 16.11
N VAL A 75 -14.70 2.22 15.32
CA VAL A 75 -14.85 2.20 13.86
C VAL A 75 -15.97 1.22 13.55
N GLU A 76 -16.98 1.65 12.81
CA GLU A 76 -17.96 0.74 12.21
C GLU A 76 -17.31 0.05 11.02
N ILE A 77 -16.85 -1.18 11.25
CA ILE A 77 -16.24 -2.00 10.20
C ILE A 77 -17.37 -2.39 9.24
N SER A 78 -17.37 -1.78 8.05
CA SER A 78 -18.18 -2.25 6.94
C SER A 78 -17.62 -3.57 6.41
N GLU A 79 -18.44 -4.37 5.75
CA GLU A 79 -17.96 -5.58 5.06
C GLU A 79 -16.78 -5.22 4.16
N PRO A 80 -15.76 -6.11 4.06
CA PRO A 80 -14.64 -5.88 3.17
C PRO A 80 -15.17 -5.62 1.76
N ASP A 81 -14.72 -4.53 1.15
CA ASP A 81 -15.03 -4.26 -0.25
C ASP A 81 -14.63 -5.50 -1.06
N SER A 82 -15.61 -6.11 -1.74
CA SER A 82 -15.40 -7.18 -2.72
C SER A 82 -14.72 -6.67 -4.00
N ASP A 83 -14.35 -5.37 -4.02
CA ASP A 83 -13.61 -4.76 -5.10
C ASP A 83 -12.19 -5.33 -5.08
N GLU A 84 -12.04 -6.45 -5.77
CA GLU A 84 -10.80 -6.85 -6.40
C GLU A 84 -10.26 -5.60 -7.13
N ASP A 85 -9.23 -4.95 -6.59
CA ASP A 85 -8.33 -4.08 -7.37
C ASP A 85 -7.53 -4.96 -8.37
N ASP A 86 -8.20 -5.91 -9.04
CA ASP A 86 -7.75 -6.73 -10.16
C ASP A 86 -8.28 -6.10 -11.46
N ASP A 87 -8.23 -4.76 -11.54
CA ASP A 87 -8.22 -4.11 -12.85
C ASP A 87 -7.11 -4.77 -13.66
N PRO A 88 -7.41 -5.36 -14.83
CA PRO A 88 -6.42 -6.11 -15.59
C PRO A 88 -5.20 -5.23 -15.82
N ILE A 89 -4.04 -5.65 -15.28
CA ILE A 89 -2.80 -4.91 -15.47
C ILE A 89 -2.58 -4.79 -16.98
N PRO A 90 -2.61 -3.58 -17.57
CA PRO A 90 -2.43 -3.42 -19.00
C PRO A 90 -1.07 -4.00 -19.40
N PRO A 91 -0.94 -4.59 -20.59
CA PRO A 91 0.35 -5.07 -21.08
C PRO A 91 1.40 -3.97 -20.96
N LEU A 92 2.52 -4.28 -20.29
CA LEU A 92 3.63 -3.35 -20.07
C LEU A 92 4.05 -2.71 -21.39
N GLN A 93 3.83 -1.40 -21.52
CA GLN A 93 4.26 -0.67 -22.70
C GLN A 93 5.80 -0.64 -22.75
N PRO A 94 6.41 -0.49 -23.94
CA PRO A 94 7.87 -0.47 -24.07
C PRO A 94 8.55 0.57 -23.17
N ALA A 95 7.92 1.73 -22.96
CA ALA A 95 8.41 2.80 -22.09
C ALA A 95 8.46 2.37 -20.60
N ASP A 96 7.56 1.51 -20.16
CA ASP A 96 7.45 1.06 -18.77
C ASP A 96 8.43 -0.05 -18.43
N ARG A 97 9.05 -0.69 -19.44
CA ARG A 97 10.03 -1.76 -19.23
C ARG A 97 11.27 -1.28 -18.49
N THR A 98 11.71 -0.05 -18.77
CA THR A 98 12.84 0.59 -18.08
C THR A 98 12.50 0.82 -16.61
N ILE A 99 11.32 1.37 -16.33
CA ILE A 99 10.82 1.60 -14.96
C ILE A 99 10.72 0.28 -14.19
N ALA A 100 10.20 -0.77 -14.83
CA ALA A 100 10.10 -2.09 -14.23
C ALA A 100 11.49 -2.70 -13.94
N ALA A 101 12.48 -2.46 -14.80
CA ALA A 101 13.86 -2.90 -14.59
C ALA A 101 14.51 -2.15 -13.42
N GLU A 102 14.34 -0.83 -13.36
CA GLU A 102 14.81 0.00 -12.24
C GLU A 102 14.18 -0.42 -10.90
N GLY A 103 12.89 -0.75 -10.90
CA GLY A 103 12.20 -1.27 -9.71
C GLY A 103 12.80 -2.59 -9.22
N ARG A 104 13.13 -3.50 -10.14
CA ARG A 104 13.82 -4.76 -9.81
C ARG A 104 15.23 -4.50 -9.26
N GLN A 105 15.94 -3.53 -9.83
CA GLN A 105 17.30 -3.15 -9.38
C GLN A 105 17.26 -2.54 -7.98
N ARG A 106 16.43 -1.52 -7.72
CA ARG A 106 16.28 -0.93 -6.37
C ARG A 106 15.96 -1.98 -5.32
N ARG A 107 15.06 -2.91 -5.65
CA ARG A 107 14.74 -4.03 -4.76
C ARG A 107 15.96 -4.90 -4.49
N ALA A 108 16.77 -5.22 -5.49
CA ALA A 108 17.99 -6.00 -5.31
C ALA A 108 18.98 -5.29 -4.38
N ASP A 109 19.13 -3.97 -4.54
CA ASP A 109 20.00 -3.14 -3.70
C ASP A 109 19.52 -3.13 -2.24
N ILE A 110 18.21 -2.93 -2.02
CA ILE A 110 17.60 -2.98 -0.68
C ILE A 110 17.81 -4.35 -0.03
N THR A 111 17.55 -5.43 -0.78
CA THR A 111 17.74 -6.81 -0.30
C THR A 111 19.20 -7.06 0.08
N HIS A 112 20.14 -6.60 -0.75
CA HIS A 112 21.56 -6.72 -0.50
C HIS A 112 22.00 -5.98 0.77
N ASN A 113 21.56 -4.73 0.93
CA ASN A 113 22.04 -3.84 1.99
C ASN A 113 21.41 -4.13 3.36
N HIS A 114 20.15 -4.59 3.39
CA HIS A 114 19.38 -4.67 4.64
C HIS A 114 18.97 -6.09 5.04
N PHE A 115 18.97 -7.07 4.12
CA PHE A 115 18.41 -8.40 4.38
C PHE A 115 19.42 -9.55 4.31
N ARG A 116 20.70 -9.26 4.01
CA ARG A 116 21.80 -10.23 4.12
C ARG A 116 22.16 -10.48 5.59
N CYS A 117 22.61 -11.70 5.90
CA CYS A 117 23.19 -11.98 7.22
C CYS A 117 24.45 -11.12 7.40
N LYS A 118 24.45 -10.27 8.42
CA LYS A 118 25.70 -9.80 9.03
C LYS A 118 26.21 -10.96 9.89
N LEU A 119 27.31 -11.56 9.47
CA LEU A 119 28.12 -12.43 10.34
C LEU A 119 28.82 -11.55 11.38
#